data_AF-A0A0A8EE26-F1
#
_entry.id   AF-A0A0A8EE26-F1
#
_cell.length_a   1.000
_cell.length_b   1.000
_cell.length_c   1.000
_cell.angle_alpha   90.00
_cell.angle_beta   90.00
_cell.angle_gamma   90.00
#
_symmetry.space_group_name_H-M   'P 1'
#
loop_
_entity.id
_entity.type
_entity.pdbx_description
1 polymer ?
#
loop_
_entity_poly.entity_id
_entity_poly.type
_entity_poly.pdbx_seq_one_letter_code
_entity_poly.pdbx_strand_id
1 'polypeptide(L)'
;METNVRYNSFVAVGDSFTEGMSDTLPGGSYRGWADLLAARLAARAPGFRYANLAVRGKLIDQIADEQCGPAASMGADLVTLVGGLNDVLRPHCDVARVCARLGECADLLARGGGQLVLMRSPGRRGPVLERFRPRMEELFATIDELASRHGAVVVDLYGSRALADPRLWAEDRLHLNAEGHRRAAEAVWQALGLPAEADWDAPLPAEAPPHWAARRAADLRFAREHLVPWIGRRLTGRSSGDGRTGAQFSAESGRAFWIGPADDANPGPVTGWRQAGA
;
A
#
# COMPACT_ATOMS: atom_id res chain seq x y z
N MET A 1 26.32 10.74 -11.94
CA MET A 1 26.61 11.02 -10.53
C MET A 1 25.64 10.17 -9.74
N GLU A 2 26.06 8.96 -9.34
CA GLU A 2 25.22 8.06 -8.55
C GLU A 2 25.01 8.71 -7.17
N THR A 3 23.85 9.32 -6.96
CA THR A 3 23.42 9.67 -5.62
C THR A 3 23.21 8.37 -4.88
N ASN A 4 24.14 8.03 -3.99
CA ASN A 4 24.05 6.87 -3.11
C ASN A 4 23.00 7.16 -2.03
N VAL A 5 21.73 7.29 -2.44
CA VAL A 5 20.61 7.55 -1.54
C VAL A 5 20.47 6.32 -0.66
N ARG A 6 20.67 6.52 0.65
CA ARG A 6 20.54 5.49 1.66
C ARG A 6 19.43 5.89 2.61
N TYR A 7 18.37 5.09 2.64
CA TYR A 7 17.30 5.19 3.61
C TYR A 7 17.63 4.28 4.79
N ASN A 8 17.76 4.84 6.00
CA ASN A 8 18.01 4.07 7.22
C ASN A 8 16.71 3.83 8.02
N SER A 9 15.62 4.48 7.62
CA SER A 9 14.31 4.24 8.22
C SER A 9 13.16 4.44 7.25
N PHE A 10 12.10 3.63 7.42
CA PHE A 10 10.92 3.64 6.56
C PHE A 10 9.64 3.50 7.38
N VAL A 11 8.67 4.41 7.17
CA VAL A 11 7.32 4.30 7.72
C VAL A 11 6.29 4.20 6.60
N ALA A 12 5.44 3.16 6.66
CA ALA A 12 4.37 2.94 5.70
C ALA A 12 3.01 3.33 6.30
N VAL A 13 2.30 4.25 5.62
CA VAL A 13 0.97 4.75 6.00
C VAL A 13 -0.03 4.38 4.91
N GLY A 14 -1.21 3.91 5.32
CA GLY A 14 -2.30 3.69 4.39
C GLY A 14 -3.32 2.65 4.80
N ASP A 15 -3.88 1.99 3.79
CA ASP A 15 -4.99 1.05 3.91
C ASP A 15 -4.57 -0.42 3.68
N SER A 16 -5.48 -1.26 3.15
CA SER A 16 -5.24 -2.68 2.92
C SER A 16 -4.14 -2.96 1.89
N PHE A 17 -3.94 -2.04 0.94
CA PHE A 17 -2.86 -2.17 -0.03
C PHE A 17 -1.50 -2.08 0.67
N THR A 18 -1.32 -1.08 1.53
CA THR A 18 -0.09 -0.90 2.32
C THR A 18 0.05 -1.92 3.45
N GLU A 19 -1.05 -2.39 4.05
CA GLU A 19 -1.03 -3.51 5.02
C GLU A 19 -0.56 -4.82 4.38
N GLY A 20 -0.64 -4.94 3.05
CA GLY A 20 -0.17 -6.12 2.33
C GLY A 20 -1.22 -7.21 2.14
N MET A 21 -2.51 -6.87 2.27
CA MET A 21 -3.61 -7.84 2.14
C MET A 21 -3.44 -8.73 0.91
N SER A 22 -3.72 -10.02 1.12
CA SER A 22 -3.65 -11.09 0.12
C SER A 22 -2.24 -11.56 -0.30
N ASP A 23 -1.18 -11.08 0.35
CA ASP A 23 0.14 -11.73 0.41
C ASP A 23 0.35 -12.38 1.78
N THR A 24 -0.45 -13.43 2.05
CA THR A 24 -0.54 -14.12 3.35
C THR A 24 0.67 -15.01 3.61
N LEU A 25 1.24 -14.90 4.81
CA LEU A 25 2.28 -15.79 5.33
C LEU A 25 1.66 -16.97 6.10
N PRO A 26 2.41 -18.07 6.36
CA PRO A 26 1.88 -19.24 7.08
C PRO A 26 1.26 -18.93 8.46
N GLY A 27 1.72 -17.86 9.13
CA GLY A 27 1.16 -17.39 10.40
C GLY A 27 -0.11 -16.55 10.30
N GLY A 28 -0.64 -16.31 9.09
CA GLY A 28 -1.85 -15.51 8.85
C GLY A 28 -1.63 -14.00 8.81
N SER A 29 -0.42 -13.52 9.11
CA SER A 29 -0.02 -12.14 8.84
C SER A 29 0.17 -11.90 7.33
N TYR A 30 0.23 -10.63 6.94
CA TYR A 30 0.57 -10.23 5.59
C TYR A 30 2.01 -9.74 5.51
N ARG A 31 2.62 -9.95 4.35
CA ARG A 31 3.92 -9.36 3.99
C ARG A 31 3.70 -8.10 3.15
N GLY A 32 3.21 -8.26 1.91
CA GLY A 32 2.89 -7.12 1.04
C GLY A 32 4.11 -6.36 0.53
N TRP A 33 3.86 -5.35 -0.30
CA TRP A 33 4.91 -4.58 -0.98
C TRP A 33 5.78 -3.78 0.01
N ALA A 34 5.21 -3.25 1.09
CA ALA A 34 5.93 -2.41 2.04
C ALA A 34 6.98 -3.23 2.81
N ASP A 35 6.65 -4.43 3.27
CA ASP A 35 7.61 -5.31 3.96
C ASP A 35 8.68 -5.83 2.99
N LEU A 36 8.30 -6.11 1.73
CA LEU A 36 9.25 -6.49 0.68
C LEU A 36 10.26 -5.37 0.41
N LEU A 37 9.78 -4.12 0.32
CA LEU A 37 10.65 -2.95 0.18
C LEU A 37 11.54 -2.76 1.41
N ALA A 38 10.97 -2.85 2.62
CA ALA A 38 11.71 -2.73 3.88
C ALA A 38 12.86 -3.74 3.97
N ALA A 39 12.61 -5.01 3.63
CA ALA A 39 13.64 -6.05 3.65
C ALA A 39 14.80 -5.74 2.68
N ARG A 40 14.49 -5.23 1.48
CA ARG A 40 15.51 -4.82 0.50
C ARG A 40 16.32 -3.60 0.94
N LEU A 41 15.68 -2.62 1.55
CA LEU A 41 16.35 -1.44 2.10
C LEU A 41 17.26 -1.81 3.28
N ALA A 42 16.80 -2.69 4.17
CA ALA A 42 17.58 -3.17 5.32
C ALA A 42 18.88 -3.86 4.92
N ALA A 43 18.86 -4.64 3.82
CA ALA A 43 20.07 -5.29 3.30
C ALA A 43 21.18 -4.30 2.87
N ARG A 44 20.86 -3.00 2.76
CA ARG A 44 21.78 -1.92 2.36
C ARG A 44 22.14 -0.96 3.49
N ALA A 45 21.47 -1.06 4.63
CA ALA A 45 21.58 -0.12 5.73
C ALA A 45 21.57 -0.87 7.07
N PRO A 46 22.75 -1.17 7.66
CA PRO A 46 22.83 -1.72 9.00
C PRO A 46 22.09 -0.83 10.01
N GLY A 47 21.33 -1.42 10.92
CA GLY A 47 20.48 -0.70 11.87
C GLY A 47 19.22 -0.09 11.24
N PHE A 48 18.78 -0.58 10.08
CA PHE A 48 17.55 -0.12 9.42
C PHE A 48 16.33 -0.28 10.33
N ARG A 49 15.47 0.74 10.35
CA ARG A 49 14.24 0.77 11.16
C ARG A 49 13.01 0.85 10.28
N TYR A 50 12.01 0.03 10.54
CA TYR A 50 10.78 -0.04 9.77
C TYR A 50 9.55 0.00 10.67
N ALA A 51 8.47 0.60 10.17
CA ALA A 51 7.15 0.46 10.77
C ALA A 51 6.04 0.52 9.71
N ASN A 52 5.13 -0.45 9.73
CA ASN A 52 3.90 -0.42 8.96
C ASN A 52 2.73 -0.04 9.87
N LEU A 53 2.16 1.15 9.64
CA LEU A 53 1.02 1.67 10.39
C LEU A 53 -0.32 1.47 9.66
N ALA A 54 -0.27 0.90 8.46
CA ALA A 54 -1.44 0.72 7.62
C ALA A 54 -2.45 -0.26 8.22
N VAL A 55 -3.73 -0.02 7.92
CA VAL A 55 -4.83 -0.87 8.39
C VAL A 55 -5.89 -0.98 7.30
N ARG A 56 -6.25 -2.21 6.94
CA ARG A 56 -7.27 -2.50 5.92
C ARG A 56 -8.57 -1.75 6.10
N GLY A 57 -9.13 -1.34 4.96
CA GLY A 57 -10.45 -0.75 4.89
C GLY A 57 -10.56 0.65 5.51
N LYS A 58 -9.44 1.25 5.95
CA LYS A 58 -9.45 2.64 6.39
C LYS A 58 -9.75 3.60 5.25
N LEU A 59 -10.48 4.63 5.61
CA LEU A 59 -10.74 5.81 4.80
C LEU A 59 -9.72 6.90 5.08
N ILE A 60 -9.67 7.91 4.22
CA ILE A 60 -8.68 8.98 4.34
C ILE A 60 -8.77 9.73 5.68
N ASP A 61 -9.96 9.95 6.23
CA ASP A 61 -10.12 10.57 7.56
C ASP A 61 -9.44 9.74 8.66
N GLN A 62 -9.65 8.42 8.65
CA GLN A 62 -9.08 7.50 9.63
C GLN A 62 -7.56 7.38 9.48
N ILE A 63 -7.05 7.43 8.24
CA ILE A 63 -5.61 7.48 7.98
C ILE A 63 -5.01 8.77 8.55
N ALA A 64 -5.66 9.91 8.31
CA ALA A 64 -5.24 11.20 8.81
C ALA A 64 -5.20 11.22 10.34
N ASP A 65 -6.29 10.81 10.98
CA ASP A 65 -6.48 10.91 12.43
C ASP A 65 -5.61 9.93 13.21
N GLU A 66 -5.45 8.70 12.70
CA GLU A 66 -4.85 7.62 13.49
C GLU A 66 -3.42 7.26 13.07
N GLN A 67 -2.99 7.58 11.84
CA GLN A 67 -1.69 7.14 11.32
C GLN A 67 -0.72 8.30 11.07
N CYS A 68 -1.20 9.43 10.53
CA CYS A 68 -0.31 10.49 10.05
C CYS A 68 0.44 11.20 11.19
N GLY A 69 -0.21 11.45 12.32
CA GLY A 69 0.45 11.99 13.51
C GLY A 69 1.57 11.08 14.04
N PRO A 70 1.28 9.80 14.36
CA PRO A 70 2.30 8.84 14.76
C PRO A 70 3.44 8.73 13.74
N ALA A 71 3.14 8.58 12.45
CA ALA A 71 4.15 8.49 11.39
C ALA A 71 5.06 9.73 11.33
N ALA A 72 4.49 10.93 11.37
CA ALA A 72 5.27 12.17 11.34
C ALA A 72 6.22 12.27 12.55
N SER A 73 5.76 11.85 13.75
CA SER A 73 6.58 11.89 14.97
C SER A 73 7.75 10.89 14.98
N MET A 74 7.73 9.90 14.09
CA MET A 74 8.82 8.92 13.99
C MET A 74 10.06 9.48 13.28
N GLY A 75 9.91 10.55 12.46
CA GLY A 75 11.04 11.19 11.78
C GLY A 75 11.80 10.25 10.85
N ALA A 76 11.08 9.50 10.01
CA ALA A 76 11.66 8.52 9.10
C ALA A 76 12.35 9.18 7.89
N ASP A 77 13.38 8.53 7.36
CA ASP A 77 14.07 8.96 6.12
C ASP A 77 13.19 8.75 4.87
N LEU A 78 12.27 7.77 4.94
CA LEU A 78 11.30 7.43 3.91
C LEU A 78 9.91 7.28 4.53
N VAL A 79 8.92 7.93 3.93
CA VAL A 79 7.51 7.79 4.31
C VAL A 79 6.68 7.55 3.07
N THR A 80 5.85 6.51 3.07
CA THR A 80 4.87 6.29 1.99
C THR A 80 3.47 6.56 2.48
N LEU A 81 2.69 7.30 1.70
CA LEU A 81 1.27 7.56 1.96
C LEU A 81 0.42 7.01 0.82
N VAL A 82 -0.45 6.05 1.14
CA VAL A 82 -1.49 5.56 0.22
C VAL A 82 -2.85 5.68 0.90
N GLY A 83 -3.75 6.47 0.32
CA GLY A 83 -5.09 6.67 0.88
C GLY A 83 -6.05 7.31 -0.12
N GLY A 84 -7.34 7.33 0.23
CA GLY A 84 -8.39 7.93 -0.59
C GLY A 84 -9.03 7.00 -1.62
N LEU A 85 -8.35 5.93 -2.08
CA LEU A 85 -8.95 5.02 -3.05
C LEU A 85 -10.21 4.33 -2.48
N ASN A 86 -10.18 3.93 -1.20
CA ASN A 86 -11.36 3.34 -0.55
C ASN A 86 -12.57 4.28 -0.49
N ASP A 87 -12.31 5.59 -0.42
CA ASP A 87 -13.34 6.64 -0.40
C ASP A 87 -13.96 6.82 -1.78
N VAL A 88 -13.15 7.01 -2.83
CA VAL A 88 -13.64 7.29 -4.20
C VAL A 88 -14.45 6.13 -4.80
N LEU A 89 -14.20 4.90 -4.32
CA LEU A 89 -14.96 3.69 -4.65
C LEU A 89 -16.31 3.58 -3.90
N ARG A 90 -16.71 4.58 -3.10
CA ARG A 90 -18.03 4.63 -2.45
C ARG A 90 -19.04 5.42 -3.29
N PRO A 91 -20.32 5.01 -3.32
CA PRO A 91 -21.34 5.68 -4.15
C PRO A 91 -21.46 7.19 -3.91
N HIS A 92 -21.45 7.63 -2.65
CA HIS A 92 -21.66 9.02 -2.21
C HIS A 92 -20.36 9.70 -1.75
N CYS A 93 -19.27 9.49 -2.50
CA CYS A 93 -17.98 10.12 -2.20
C CYS A 93 -17.98 11.60 -2.62
N ASP A 94 -17.60 12.48 -1.68
CA ASP A 94 -17.13 13.82 -1.96
C ASP A 94 -15.63 13.77 -2.27
N VAL A 95 -15.28 13.76 -3.56
CA VAL A 95 -13.90 13.58 -4.02
C VAL A 95 -13.04 14.78 -3.64
N ALA A 96 -13.60 16.00 -3.72
CA ALA A 96 -12.89 17.22 -3.35
C ALA A 96 -12.49 17.20 -1.86
N ARG A 97 -13.39 16.78 -0.98
CA ARG A 97 -13.08 16.59 0.45
C ARG A 97 -12.00 15.53 0.67
N VAL A 98 -12.05 14.41 -0.05
CA VAL A 98 -11.02 13.36 0.03
C VAL A 98 -9.65 13.90 -0.40
N CYS A 99 -9.61 14.67 -1.49
CA CYS A 99 -8.39 15.28 -2.00
C CYS A 99 -7.81 16.31 -1.03
N ALA A 100 -8.67 17.16 -0.43
CA ALA A 100 -8.26 18.10 0.62
C ALA A 100 -7.66 17.37 1.83
N ARG A 101 -8.31 16.30 2.29
CA ARG A 101 -7.83 15.50 3.43
C ARG A 101 -6.53 14.76 3.12
N LEU A 102 -6.36 14.24 1.89
CA LEU A 102 -5.10 13.68 1.42
C LEU A 102 -3.98 14.73 1.43
N GLY A 103 -4.30 15.96 1.03
CA GLY A 103 -3.37 17.09 1.09
C GLY A 103 -2.90 17.40 2.50
N GLU A 104 -3.80 17.43 3.48
CA GLU A 104 -3.45 17.64 4.89
C GLU A 104 -2.53 16.52 5.43
N CYS A 105 -2.78 15.26 5.05
CA CYS A 105 -1.89 14.14 5.38
C CYS A 105 -0.49 14.34 4.79
N ALA A 106 -0.41 14.67 3.50
CA ALA A 106 0.87 14.89 2.82
C ALA A 106 1.63 16.09 3.40
N ASP A 107 0.94 17.20 3.67
CA ASP A 107 1.49 18.40 4.31
C ASP A 107 2.09 18.07 5.70
N LEU A 108 1.42 17.21 6.49
CA LEU A 108 1.91 16.80 7.79
C LEU A 108 3.14 15.88 7.68
N LEU A 109 3.08 14.85 6.84
CA LEU A 109 4.17 13.89 6.69
C LEU A 109 5.42 14.53 6.08
N ALA A 110 5.26 15.45 5.13
CA ALA A 110 6.38 16.17 4.51
C ALA A 110 7.18 17.03 5.50
N ARG A 111 6.58 17.49 6.61
CA ARG A 111 7.28 18.25 7.66
C ARG A 111 8.32 17.42 8.41
N GLY A 112 8.26 16.09 8.32
CA GLY A 112 9.23 15.18 8.94
C GLY A 112 10.62 15.22 8.30
N GLY A 113 10.78 15.84 7.13
CA GLY A 113 12.07 16.05 6.46
C GLY A 113 12.63 14.85 5.68
N GLY A 114 11.98 13.68 5.76
CA GLY A 114 12.28 12.51 4.92
C GLY A 114 11.68 12.59 3.52
N GLN A 115 12.05 11.63 2.67
CA GLN A 115 11.45 11.48 1.35
C GLN A 115 10.00 10.99 1.47
N LEU A 116 9.04 11.81 1.02
CA LEU A 116 7.65 11.39 0.87
C LEU A 116 7.48 10.65 -0.46
N VAL A 117 6.74 9.54 -0.41
CA VAL A 117 6.30 8.77 -1.59
C VAL A 117 4.78 8.71 -1.60
N LEU A 118 4.20 9.10 -2.73
CA LEU A 118 2.78 8.99 -3.02
C LEU A 118 2.58 7.97 -4.15
N MET A 119 1.38 7.38 -4.24
CA MET A 119 1.11 6.36 -5.26
C MET A 119 -0.21 6.58 -5.96
N ARG A 120 -0.19 6.50 -7.29
CA ARG A 120 -1.41 6.26 -8.06
C ARG A 120 -1.68 4.76 -7.97
N SER A 121 -2.57 4.39 -7.06
CA SER A 121 -2.86 2.99 -6.73
C SER A 121 -3.25 2.16 -7.96
N PRO A 122 -2.85 0.87 -8.02
CA PRO A 122 -3.11 0.03 -9.20
C PRO A 122 -4.61 -0.17 -9.42
N GLY A 123 -4.98 -0.39 -10.69
CA GLY A 123 -6.37 -0.60 -11.09
C GLY A 123 -6.55 -1.91 -11.86
N ARG A 124 -7.33 -2.84 -11.31
CA ARG A 124 -7.65 -4.10 -11.99
C ARG A 124 -8.50 -3.83 -13.23
N ARG A 125 -8.10 -4.31 -14.41
CA ARG A 125 -8.90 -4.18 -15.63
C ARG A 125 -10.29 -4.78 -15.44
N GLY A 126 -11.32 -3.98 -15.70
CA GLY A 126 -12.72 -4.42 -15.61
C GLY A 126 -13.70 -3.26 -15.41
N PRO A 127 -15.01 -3.57 -15.35
CA PRO A 127 -16.06 -2.55 -15.33
C PRO A 127 -16.05 -1.67 -14.07
N VAL A 128 -15.51 -2.18 -12.95
CA VAL A 128 -15.38 -1.39 -11.71
C VAL A 128 -14.38 -0.26 -11.91
N LEU A 129 -13.23 -0.53 -12.53
CA LEU A 129 -12.23 0.48 -12.86
C LEU A 129 -12.82 1.58 -13.73
N GLU A 130 -13.47 1.19 -14.84
CA GLU A 130 -14.08 2.17 -15.76
C GLU A 130 -15.16 3.02 -15.09
N ARG A 131 -15.97 2.42 -14.22
CA ARG A 131 -17.02 3.14 -13.49
C ARG A 131 -16.47 4.24 -12.60
N PHE A 132 -15.33 4.01 -11.96
CA PHE A 132 -14.74 4.94 -10.97
C PHE A 132 -13.57 5.76 -11.52
N ARG A 133 -13.15 5.50 -12.76
CA ARG A 133 -12.04 6.16 -13.44
C ARG A 133 -12.02 7.68 -13.27
N PRO A 134 -13.12 8.44 -13.52
CA PRO A 134 -13.07 9.90 -13.39
C PRO A 134 -12.69 10.37 -11.97
N ARG A 135 -13.19 9.68 -10.93
CA ARG A 135 -12.90 10.02 -9.53
C ARG A 135 -11.48 9.62 -9.13
N MET A 136 -10.99 8.51 -9.67
CA MET A 136 -9.60 8.08 -9.46
C MET A 136 -8.62 9.05 -10.12
N GLU A 137 -8.92 9.50 -11.33
CA GLU A 137 -8.08 10.46 -12.07
C GLU A 137 -8.05 11.83 -11.37
N GLU A 138 -9.16 12.28 -10.77
CA GLU A 138 -9.19 13.49 -9.92
C GLU A 138 -8.30 13.34 -8.66
N LEU A 139 -8.39 12.20 -7.97
CA LEU A 139 -7.51 11.87 -6.85
C LEU A 139 -6.03 11.84 -7.27
N PHE A 140 -5.72 11.25 -8.41
CA PHE A 140 -4.35 11.13 -8.90
C PHE A 140 -3.77 12.46 -9.40
N ALA A 141 -4.59 13.34 -9.97
CA ALA A 141 -4.19 14.71 -10.26
C ALA A 141 -3.79 15.45 -8.97
N THR A 142 -4.56 15.28 -7.89
CA THR A 142 -4.20 15.83 -6.57
C THR A 142 -2.86 15.26 -6.06
N ILE A 143 -2.59 13.97 -6.25
CA ILE A 143 -1.30 13.36 -5.90
C ILE A 143 -0.15 14.04 -6.63
N ASP A 144 -0.32 14.36 -7.92
CA ASP A 144 0.70 15.03 -8.72
C ASP A 144 0.95 16.46 -8.24
N GLU A 145 -0.11 17.19 -7.89
CA GLU A 145 0.00 18.52 -7.29
C GLU A 145 0.76 18.50 -5.96
N LEU A 146 0.44 17.54 -5.08
CA LEU A 146 1.11 17.36 -3.79
C LEU A 146 2.58 16.96 -3.98
N ALA A 147 2.87 16.11 -4.95
CA ALA A 147 4.24 15.74 -5.27
C ALA A 147 5.06 16.94 -5.75
N SER A 148 4.49 17.77 -6.64
CA SER A 148 5.14 19.01 -7.07
C SER A 148 5.35 19.99 -5.90
N ARG A 149 4.41 20.04 -4.94
CA ARG A 149 4.49 20.93 -3.78
C ARG A 149 5.56 20.51 -2.78
N HIS A 150 5.72 19.21 -2.54
CA HIS A 150 6.58 18.67 -1.48
C HIS A 150 7.87 18.03 -1.98
N GLY A 151 8.09 17.96 -3.29
CA GLY A 151 9.18 17.15 -3.85
C GLY A 151 8.99 15.64 -3.59
N ALA A 152 7.74 15.19 -3.51
CA ALA A 152 7.45 13.78 -3.27
C ALA A 152 7.72 12.96 -4.54
N VAL A 153 8.12 11.70 -4.36
CA VAL A 153 8.19 10.73 -5.46
C VAL A 153 6.79 10.18 -5.70
N VAL A 154 6.35 10.15 -6.96
CA VAL A 154 5.09 9.50 -7.36
C VAL A 154 5.39 8.17 -8.01
N VAL A 155 4.80 7.10 -7.48
CA VAL A 155 4.83 5.77 -8.10
C VAL A 155 3.52 5.55 -8.85
N ASP A 156 3.60 5.48 -10.18
CA ASP A 156 2.43 5.25 -11.03
C ASP A 156 2.17 3.75 -11.24
N LEU A 157 1.44 3.15 -10.31
CA LEU A 157 0.98 1.76 -10.41
C LEU A 157 -0.32 1.65 -11.24
N TYR A 158 -1.04 2.76 -11.40
CA TYR A 158 -2.29 2.86 -12.14
C TYR A 158 -2.08 2.73 -13.65
N GLY A 159 -1.03 3.37 -14.18
CA GLY A 159 -0.65 3.32 -15.59
C GLY A 159 -0.04 1.98 -16.03
N SER A 160 0.27 1.09 -15.08
CA SER A 160 0.91 -0.20 -15.33
C SER A 160 0.03 -1.15 -16.14
N ARG A 161 0.60 -1.66 -17.24
CA ARG A 161 -0.07 -2.67 -18.07
C ARG A 161 -0.10 -4.03 -17.38
N ALA A 162 0.96 -4.37 -16.65
CA ALA A 162 1.04 -5.60 -15.90
C ALA A 162 0.06 -5.63 -14.74
N LEU A 163 0.05 -4.61 -13.87
CA LEU A 163 -0.82 -4.55 -12.69
C LEU A 163 -2.30 -4.43 -13.06
N ALA A 164 -2.63 -4.04 -14.29
CA ALA A 164 -4.01 -4.13 -14.80
C ALA A 164 -4.48 -5.58 -15.06
N ASP A 165 -3.57 -6.55 -15.21
CA ASP A 165 -3.90 -7.95 -15.49
C ASP A 165 -4.57 -8.61 -14.27
N PRO A 166 -5.82 -9.15 -14.39
CA PRO A 166 -6.52 -9.81 -13.29
C PRO A 166 -5.75 -10.95 -12.60
N ARG A 167 -4.74 -11.56 -13.25
CA ARG A 167 -3.91 -12.62 -12.68
C ARG A 167 -2.96 -12.12 -11.58
N LEU A 168 -2.74 -10.81 -11.47
CA LEU A 168 -1.97 -10.20 -10.37
C LEU A 168 -2.84 -9.80 -9.17
N TRP A 169 -4.13 -10.13 -9.21
CA TRP A 169 -5.09 -9.81 -8.16
C TRP A 169 -5.53 -11.09 -7.46
N ALA A 170 -5.81 -10.97 -6.17
CA ALA A 170 -6.33 -12.04 -5.36
C ALA A 170 -7.77 -12.42 -5.75
N GLU A 171 -8.29 -13.47 -5.12
CA GLU A 171 -9.64 -13.99 -5.39
C GLU A 171 -10.74 -12.97 -5.10
N ASP A 172 -10.48 -12.01 -4.21
CA ASP A 172 -11.37 -10.88 -3.90
C ASP A 172 -11.42 -9.80 -4.99
N ARG A 173 -10.58 -9.91 -6.04
CA ARG A 173 -10.50 -9.01 -7.20
C ARG A 173 -10.27 -7.54 -6.83
N LEU A 174 -9.80 -7.27 -5.61
CA LEU A 174 -9.62 -5.95 -5.04
C LEU A 174 -8.20 -5.73 -4.52
N HIS A 175 -7.51 -6.77 -4.07
CA HIS A 175 -6.13 -6.66 -3.61
C HIS A 175 -5.17 -7.37 -4.56
N LEU A 176 -3.93 -6.90 -4.62
CA LEU A 176 -2.87 -7.62 -5.31
C LEU A 176 -2.58 -8.95 -4.60
N ASN A 177 -2.20 -9.96 -5.38
CA ASN A 177 -1.62 -11.17 -4.82
C ASN A 177 -0.11 -11.00 -4.57
N ALA A 178 0.56 -12.06 -4.13
CA ALA A 178 1.99 -12.05 -3.82
C ALA A 178 2.89 -11.58 -4.99
N GLU A 179 2.57 -11.93 -6.25
CA GLU A 179 3.33 -11.45 -7.41
C GLU A 179 3.06 -9.95 -7.66
N GLY A 180 1.80 -9.51 -7.56
CA GLY A 180 1.46 -8.09 -7.68
C GLY A 180 2.18 -7.23 -6.64
N HIS A 181 2.22 -7.68 -5.38
CA HIS A 181 2.97 -7.00 -4.32
C HIS A 181 4.49 -6.96 -4.58
N ARG A 182 5.08 -8.02 -5.14
CA ARG A 182 6.49 -8.00 -5.58
C ARG A 182 6.76 -6.95 -6.65
N ARG A 183 5.89 -6.82 -7.64
CA ARG A 183 6.00 -5.81 -8.69
C ARG A 183 5.79 -4.40 -8.17
N ALA A 184 4.85 -4.21 -7.25
CA ALA A 184 4.67 -2.91 -6.58
C ALA A 184 5.92 -2.52 -5.77
N ALA A 185 6.52 -3.45 -5.03
CA ALA A 185 7.76 -3.19 -4.30
C ALA A 185 8.92 -2.81 -5.24
N GLU A 186 9.04 -3.50 -6.37
CA GLU A 186 10.03 -3.17 -7.42
C GLU A 186 9.76 -1.80 -8.07
N ALA A 187 8.51 -1.45 -8.32
CA ALA A 187 8.13 -0.15 -8.86
C ALA A 187 8.54 1.00 -7.91
N VAL A 188 8.29 0.84 -6.60
CA VAL A 188 8.70 1.82 -5.59
C VAL A 188 10.22 1.88 -5.50
N TRP A 189 10.90 0.74 -5.49
CA TRP A 189 12.36 0.65 -5.48
C TRP A 189 12.99 1.44 -6.63
N GLN A 190 12.51 1.22 -7.85
CA GLN A 190 13.02 1.94 -9.03
C GLN A 190 12.64 3.42 -9.02
N ALA A 191 11.45 3.78 -8.54
CA ALA A 191 11.04 5.18 -8.43
C ALA A 191 11.89 5.97 -7.40
N LEU A 192 12.46 5.29 -6.40
CA LEU A 192 13.45 5.85 -5.48
C LEU A 192 14.85 5.99 -6.10
N GLY A 193 15.02 5.64 -7.38
CA GLY A 193 16.29 5.73 -8.10
C GLY A 193 17.26 4.59 -7.82
N LEU A 194 16.79 3.49 -7.22
CA LEU A 194 17.63 2.33 -6.93
C LEU A 194 17.73 1.41 -8.16
N PRO A 195 18.85 0.68 -8.35
CA PRO A 195 19.05 -0.15 -9.54
C PRO A 195 17.99 -1.24 -9.67
N ALA A 196 17.37 -1.33 -10.86
CA ALA A 196 16.34 -2.33 -11.14
C ALA A 196 16.85 -3.76 -10.89
N GLU A 197 16.06 -4.55 -10.15
CA GLU A 197 16.27 -6.00 -9.99
C GLU A 197 15.43 -6.80 -10.99
N ALA A 198 14.31 -6.22 -11.47
CA ALA A 198 13.43 -6.83 -12.45
C ALA A 198 12.66 -5.79 -13.26
N ASP A 199 12.12 -6.16 -14.42
CA ASP A 199 11.11 -5.35 -15.11
C ASP A 199 9.73 -5.61 -14.47
N TRP A 200 9.29 -4.69 -13.63
CA TRP A 200 8.06 -4.83 -12.86
C TRP A 200 6.78 -4.65 -13.71
N ASP A 201 6.86 -3.93 -14.83
CA ASP A 201 5.74 -3.71 -15.75
C ASP A 201 5.75 -4.66 -16.96
N ALA A 202 6.71 -5.60 -17.01
CA ALA A 202 6.75 -6.65 -18.02
C ALA A 202 5.41 -7.42 -18.08
N PRO A 203 4.82 -7.64 -19.26
CA PRO A 203 3.58 -8.41 -19.35
C PRO A 203 3.79 -9.83 -18.82
N LEU A 204 2.78 -10.37 -18.15
CA LEU A 204 2.76 -11.78 -17.78
C LEU A 204 2.80 -12.66 -19.05
N PRO A 205 3.45 -13.84 -19.01
CA PRO A 205 3.41 -14.79 -20.12
C PRO A 205 1.99 -15.06 -20.60
N ALA A 206 1.83 -15.21 -21.91
CA ALA A 206 0.54 -15.50 -22.51
C ALA A 206 0.03 -16.86 -22.01
N GLU A 207 -1.21 -16.88 -21.52
CA GLU A 207 -1.92 -18.09 -21.10
C GLU A 207 -3.25 -18.17 -21.85
N ALA A 208 -3.71 -19.39 -22.14
CA ALA A 208 -5.02 -19.60 -22.73
C ALA A 208 -6.10 -19.13 -21.74
N PRO A 209 -7.14 -18.41 -22.20
CA PRO A 209 -8.19 -17.97 -21.32
C PRO A 209 -8.93 -19.19 -20.72
N PRO A 210 -9.32 -19.14 -19.44
CA PRO A 210 -10.05 -20.23 -18.82
C PRO A 210 -11.38 -20.48 -19.55
N HIS A 211 -11.79 -21.75 -19.61
CA HIS A 211 -13.08 -22.14 -20.18
C HIS A 211 -14.25 -21.38 -19.53
N TRP A 212 -15.29 -21.11 -20.32
CA TRP A 212 -16.45 -20.30 -19.90
C TRP A 212 -17.10 -20.80 -18.60
N ALA A 213 -17.21 -22.13 -18.43
CA ALA A 213 -17.80 -22.76 -17.26
C ALA A 213 -16.95 -22.51 -16.00
N ALA A 214 -15.62 -22.64 -16.11
CA ALA A 214 -14.69 -22.33 -15.02
C ALA A 214 -14.78 -20.86 -14.61
N ARG A 215 -14.95 -19.95 -15.57
CA ARG A 215 -15.14 -18.51 -15.30
C ARG A 215 -16.43 -18.24 -14.52
N ARG A 216 -17.56 -18.85 -14.91
CA ARG A 216 -18.84 -18.71 -14.19
C ARG A 216 -18.78 -19.27 -12.78
N ALA A 217 -18.14 -20.43 -12.60
CA ALA A 217 -17.92 -20.99 -11.27
C ALA A 217 -17.07 -20.07 -10.38
N ALA A 218 -16.01 -19.45 -10.93
CA ALA A 218 -15.20 -18.48 -10.23
C ALA A 218 -15.97 -17.18 -9.89
N ASP A 219 -16.84 -16.70 -10.78
CA ASP A 219 -17.70 -15.54 -10.52
C ASP A 219 -18.69 -15.81 -9.37
N LEU A 220 -19.28 -17.00 -9.32
CA LEU A 220 -20.19 -17.41 -8.23
C LEU A 220 -19.46 -17.52 -6.90
N ARG A 221 -18.27 -18.15 -6.86
CA ARG A 221 -17.45 -18.22 -5.64
C ARG A 221 -17.08 -16.83 -5.14
N PHE A 222 -16.56 -15.98 -6.03
CA PHE A 222 -16.25 -14.58 -5.73
C PHE A 222 -17.47 -13.84 -5.14
N ALA A 223 -18.64 -13.97 -5.77
CA ALA A 223 -19.83 -13.30 -5.31
C ALA A 223 -20.22 -13.73 -3.88
N ARG A 224 -20.18 -15.04 -3.62
CA ARG A 224 -20.52 -15.64 -2.32
C ARG A 224 -19.51 -15.29 -1.23
N GLU A 225 -18.22 -15.41 -1.51
CA GLU A 225 -17.17 -15.38 -0.49
C GLU A 225 -16.63 -13.98 -0.20
N HIS A 226 -16.71 -13.07 -1.18
CA HIS A 226 -16.13 -11.74 -1.05
C HIS A 226 -17.16 -10.62 -1.22
N LEU A 227 -17.92 -10.62 -2.32
CA LEU A 227 -18.81 -9.50 -2.64
C LEU A 227 -19.97 -9.37 -1.66
N VAL A 228 -20.72 -10.46 -1.40
CA VAL A 228 -21.87 -10.43 -0.48
C VAL A 228 -21.46 -10.02 0.94
N PRO A 229 -20.42 -10.61 1.57
CA PRO A 229 -19.95 -10.16 2.88
C PRO A 229 -19.51 -8.70 2.90
N TRP A 230 -18.88 -8.23 1.83
CA TRP A 230 -18.46 -6.83 1.71
C TRP A 230 -19.64 -5.86 1.61
N ILE A 231 -20.68 -6.22 0.84
CA ILE A 231 -21.93 -5.44 0.80
C ILE A 231 -22.58 -5.42 2.18
N GLY A 232 -22.69 -6.57 2.85
CA GLY A 232 -23.28 -6.67 4.19
C GLY A 232 -22.55 -5.81 5.23
N ARG A 233 -21.22 -5.78 5.17
CA ARG A 233 -20.41 -4.85 6.00
C ARG A 233 -20.71 -3.40 5.70
N ARG A 234 -20.77 -3.00 4.42
CA ARG A 234 -21.12 -1.62 4.02
C ARG A 234 -22.51 -1.19 4.51
N LEU A 235 -23.52 -2.06 4.40
CA LEU A 235 -24.87 -1.76 4.88
C LEU A 235 -24.95 -1.64 6.41
N THR A 236 -24.02 -2.27 7.13
CA THR A 236 -23.96 -2.22 8.61
C THR A 236 -22.95 -1.22 9.14
N GLY A 237 -22.31 -0.43 8.26
CA GLY A 237 -21.27 0.53 8.64
C GLY A 237 -19.97 -0.11 9.17
N ARG A 238 -19.83 -1.43 9.14
CA ARG A 238 -18.67 -2.16 9.66
C ARG A 238 -17.53 -2.20 8.65
N SER A 239 -16.29 -2.09 9.12
CA SER A 239 -15.09 -2.30 8.33
C SER A 239 -14.41 -3.62 8.68
N SER A 240 -13.65 -4.18 7.74
CA SER A 240 -12.70 -5.25 8.06
C SER A 240 -11.55 -4.76 8.93
N GLY A 241 -11.34 -3.45 9.06
CA GLY A 241 -10.31 -2.87 9.94
C GLY A 241 -10.78 -2.61 11.37
N ASP A 242 -12.07 -2.77 11.69
CA ASP A 242 -12.61 -2.38 13.00
C ASP A 242 -11.90 -3.14 14.14
N GLY A 243 -11.46 -2.41 15.16
CA GLY A 243 -10.73 -2.95 16.31
C GLY A 243 -9.29 -3.40 16.01
N ARG A 244 -8.74 -3.06 14.83
CA ARG A 244 -7.35 -3.38 14.46
C ARG A 244 -6.46 -2.15 14.52
N THR A 245 -5.20 -2.35 14.90
CA THR A 245 -4.14 -1.36 14.79
C THR A 245 -3.10 -1.79 13.76
N GLY A 246 -2.29 -0.83 13.30
CA GLY A 246 -1.16 -1.15 12.42
C GLY A 246 -0.18 -2.12 13.09
N ALA A 247 0.55 -2.91 12.30
CA ALA A 247 1.44 -3.94 12.81
C ALA A 247 2.51 -3.40 13.76
N GLN A 248 2.94 -2.15 13.53
CA GLN A 248 3.91 -1.45 14.37
C GLN A 248 3.28 -0.28 15.18
N PHE A 249 2.07 -0.49 15.69
CA PHE A 249 1.38 0.43 16.59
C PHE A 249 0.84 -0.28 17.83
N SER A 250 1.18 0.21 19.01
CA SER A 250 0.67 -0.28 20.29
C SER A 250 -0.59 0.50 20.68
N ALA A 251 -1.74 -0.18 20.66
CA ALA A 251 -3.01 0.38 21.12
C ALA A 251 -2.97 0.79 22.60
N GLU A 252 -2.26 0.01 23.43
CA GLU A 252 -2.15 0.22 24.87
C GLU A 252 -1.39 1.51 25.20
N SER A 253 -0.25 1.73 24.54
CA SER A 253 0.55 2.93 24.77
C SER A 253 0.16 4.11 23.89
N GLY A 254 -0.66 3.88 22.85
CA GLY A 254 -1.00 4.87 21.83
C GLY A 254 0.18 5.30 20.98
N ARG A 255 1.24 4.48 20.88
CA ARG A 255 2.50 4.83 20.21
C ARG A 255 2.86 3.85 19.11
N ALA A 256 3.36 4.40 18.01
CA ALA A 256 4.08 3.63 17.00
C ALA A 256 5.46 3.23 17.52
N PHE A 257 5.99 2.12 17.02
CA PHE A 257 7.31 1.61 17.38
C PHE A 257 8.09 1.14 16.15
N TRP A 258 9.41 1.10 16.28
CA TRP A 258 10.29 0.64 15.22
C TRP A 258 10.56 -0.86 15.35
N ILE A 259 10.70 -1.55 14.22
CA ILE A 259 11.32 -2.87 14.15
C ILE A 259 12.57 -2.82 13.27
N GLY A 260 13.51 -3.73 13.48
CA GLY A 260 14.72 -3.90 12.65
C GLY A 260 15.14 -5.36 12.58
N PRO A 261 15.96 -5.74 11.58
CA PRO A 261 16.43 -7.11 11.42
C PRO A 261 17.24 -7.56 12.64
N ALA A 262 17.16 -8.86 12.96
CA ALA A 262 17.99 -9.45 14.01
C ALA A 262 19.47 -9.59 13.58
N ASP A 263 19.71 -9.73 12.28
CA ASP A 263 21.02 -9.77 11.63
C ASP A 263 21.02 -8.79 10.45
N ASP A 264 21.77 -7.71 10.56
CA ASP A 264 21.87 -6.68 9.52
C ASP A 264 22.47 -7.20 8.21
N ALA A 265 23.31 -8.24 8.26
CA ALA A 265 23.93 -8.82 7.07
C ALA A 265 22.97 -9.73 6.29
N ASN A 266 21.97 -10.29 6.97
CA ASN A 266 20.94 -11.11 6.38
C ASN A 266 19.59 -10.80 7.05
N PRO A 267 18.92 -9.71 6.63
CA PRO A 267 17.76 -9.20 7.34
C PRO A 267 16.59 -10.20 7.40
N GLY A 268 16.53 -11.16 6.47
CA GLY A 268 15.45 -12.13 6.42
C GLY A 268 14.05 -11.49 6.27
N PRO A 269 12.96 -12.22 6.55
CA PRO A 269 11.62 -11.68 6.48
C PRO A 269 11.32 -10.73 7.64
N VAL A 270 10.62 -9.63 7.36
CA VAL A 270 10.19 -8.60 8.34
C VAL A 270 9.44 -9.19 9.53
N THR A 271 8.69 -10.28 9.35
CA THR A 271 7.99 -10.95 10.46
C THR A 271 8.91 -11.53 11.53
N GLY A 272 10.21 -11.72 11.23
CA GLY A 272 11.22 -12.15 12.20
C GLY A 272 11.99 -11.00 12.85
N TRP A 273 11.69 -9.76 12.49
CA TRP A 273 12.38 -8.58 12.99
C TRP A 273 11.97 -8.26 14.43
N ARG A 274 12.85 -7.60 15.16
CA ARG A 274 12.66 -7.26 16.58
C ARG A 274 12.38 -5.79 16.74
N GLN A 275 11.66 -5.43 17.79
CA GLN A 275 11.48 -4.03 18.15
C GLN A 275 12.85 -3.37 18.38
N ALA A 276 13.10 -2.27 17.67
CA ALA A 276 14.36 -1.54 17.78
C ALA A 276 14.39 -0.72 19.08
N GLY A 277 15.48 -0.82 19.83
CA GLY A 277 15.68 -0.10 21.09
C GLY A 277 14.99 -0.73 22.31
N ALA A 278 14.92 -2.06 22.38
CA ALA A 278 14.66 -2.79 23.63
C ALA A 278 15.87 -2.74 24.57
#